data_AF-B7P3B1-F1
#
_entry.id   AF-B7P3B1-F1
#
_cell.length_a   1.000
_cell.length_b   1.000
_cell.length_c   1.000
_cell.angle_alpha   90.00
_cell.angle_beta   90.00
_cell.angle_gamma   90.00
#
_symmetry.space_group_name_H-M   'P 1'
#
loop_
_entity.id
_entity.type
_entity.pdbx_description
1 polymer ?
#
loop_
_entity_poly.entity_id
_entity_poly.type
_entity_poly.pdbx_seq_one_letter_code
_entity_poly.pdbx_strand_id
1 'polypeptide(L)'
;KVTVDIKIKKVELVVIYESLCPYSRRLVYSQLRPTYTQLASYINLTLLPFGKAHVRTERDGAGRNITRISCQHGENECVGNKIETCVLRVVKQTVTAVQIVACMSENSSPHRAGENCAKAF
;
A
#
# COMPACT_ATOMS: atom_id res chain seq x y z
N LYS A 1 10.94 -11.92 40.73
CA LYS A 1 9.88 -12.08 39.71
C LYS A 1 10.52 -12.65 38.47
N VAL A 2 10.13 -13.84 38.03
CA VAL A 2 10.61 -14.43 36.77
C VAL A 2 9.81 -13.79 35.64
N THR A 3 10.49 -13.07 34.75
CA THR A 3 9.92 -12.59 33.49
C THR A 3 10.26 -13.61 32.41
N VAL A 4 9.25 -14.31 31.91
CA VAL A 4 9.40 -15.20 30.75
C VAL A 4 9.17 -14.35 29.50
N ASP A 5 10.18 -14.23 28.65
CA ASP A 5 10.08 -13.53 27.38
C ASP A 5 9.49 -14.50 26.33
N ILE A 6 8.16 -14.47 26.17
CA ILE A 6 7.45 -15.33 25.23
C ILE A 6 7.56 -14.71 23.83
N LYS A 7 8.47 -15.27 23.02
CA LYS A 7 8.63 -14.85 21.62
C LYS A 7 7.51 -15.43 20.77
N ILE A 8 6.44 -14.66 20.59
CA ILE A 8 5.32 -15.05 19.72
C ILE A 8 5.76 -14.95 18.26
N LYS A 9 5.68 -16.08 17.53
CA LYS A 9 5.90 -16.10 16.09
C LYS A 9 4.75 -15.35 15.41
N LYS A 10 5.07 -14.25 14.74
CA LYS A 10 4.09 -13.47 13.97
C LYS A 10 3.67 -14.22 12.71
N VAL A 11 2.44 -13.96 12.27
CA VAL A 11 1.92 -14.40 10.98
C VAL A 11 2.44 -13.45 9.91
N GLU A 12 3.11 -14.00 8.90
CA GLU A 12 3.55 -13.24 7.73
C GLU A 12 2.35 -13.01 6.80
N LEU A 13 2.04 -11.75 6.50
CA LEU A 13 0.97 -11.37 5.59
C LEU A 13 1.52 -10.42 4.53
N VAL A 14 1.46 -10.87 3.27
CA VAL A 14 1.84 -10.06 2.11
C VAL A 14 0.58 -9.78 1.29
N VAL A 15 0.28 -8.51 1.04
CA VAL A 15 -0.86 -8.09 0.23
C VAL A 15 -0.36 -7.33 -0.99
N ILE A 16 -0.63 -7.89 -2.17
CA ILE A 16 -0.34 -7.27 -3.46
C ILE A 16 -1.66 -6.78 -4.04
N TYR A 17 -1.75 -5.49 -4.36
CA TYR A 17 -3.01 -4.84 -4.71
C TYR A 17 -2.83 -3.64 -5.63
N GLU A 18 -3.93 -3.08 -6.14
CA GLU A 18 -3.95 -1.91 -7.03
C GLU A 18 -4.83 -0.81 -6.44
N SER A 19 -4.38 0.44 -6.51
CA SER A 19 -5.07 1.59 -5.91
C SER A 19 -6.43 1.91 -6.54
N LEU A 20 -6.69 1.52 -7.80
CA LEU A 20 -7.99 1.74 -8.47
C LEU A 20 -8.83 0.48 -8.67
N CYS A 21 -8.28 -0.72 -8.48
CA CYS A 21 -9.07 -1.94 -8.55
C CYS A 21 -10.13 -1.99 -7.42
N PRO A 22 -11.43 -2.12 -7.73
CA PRO A 22 -12.49 -2.04 -6.72
C PRO A 22 -12.38 -3.13 -5.64
N TYR A 23 -11.94 -4.34 -6.01
CA TYR A 23 -11.76 -5.43 -5.05
C TYR A 23 -10.54 -5.23 -4.15
N SER A 24 -9.44 -4.74 -4.71
CA SER A 24 -8.24 -4.35 -3.95
C SER A 24 -8.57 -3.29 -2.91
N ARG A 25 -9.26 -2.23 -3.33
CA ARG A 25 -9.69 -1.15 -2.44
C ARG A 25 -10.54 -1.68 -1.29
N ARG A 26 -11.56 -2.49 -1.60
CA ARG A 26 -12.42 -3.11 -0.59
C ARG A 26 -11.66 -3.99 0.40
N LEU A 27 -10.74 -4.81 -0.09
CA LEU A 27 -9.86 -5.61 0.77
C LEU A 27 -9.11 -4.71 1.77
N VAL A 28 -8.52 -3.61 1.29
CA VAL A 28 -7.72 -2.70 2.11
C VAL A 28 -8.58 -2.00 3.17
N TYR A 29 -9.64 -1.27 2.78
CA TYR A 29 -10.37 -0.43 3.72
C TYR A 29 -11.33 -1.23 4.62
N SER A 30 -11.91 -2.33 4.13
CA SER A 30 -12.98 -3.05 4.83
C SER A 30 -12.52 -4.31 5.55
N GLN A 31 -11.38 -4.90 5.16
CA GLN A 31 -10.90 -6.15 5.78
C GLN A 31 -9.55 -5.93 6.46
N LEU A 32 -8.56 -5.40 5.73
CA LEU A 32 -7.21 -5.22 6.25
C LEU A 32 -7.14 -4.18 7.37
N ARG A 33 -7.72 -2.98 7.18
CA ARG A 33 -7.73 -1.91 8.20
C ARG A 33 -8.22 -2.39 9.57
N PRO A 34 -9.44 -2.95 9.72
CA PRO A 34 -9.90 -3.41 11.03
C PRO A 34 -9.08 -4.59 11.57
N THR A 35 -8.68 -5.53 10.71
CA THR A 35 -7.88 -6.70 11.12
C THR A 35 -6.52 -6.28 11.68
N TYR A 36 -5.79 -5.43 10.95
CA TYR A 36 -4.45 -5.02 11.36
C TYR A 36 -4.48 -4.10 12.58
N THR A 37 -5.50 -3.26 12.72
CA THR A 37 -5.69 -2.42 13.92
C THR A 37 -5.79 -3.27 15.19
N GLN A 38 -6.47 -4.42 15.12
CA GLN A 38 -6.64 -5.33 16.27
C GLN A 38 -5.44 -6.27 16.47
N LEU A 39 -4.80 -6.71 15.38
CA LEU A 39 -3.84 -7.82 15.41
C LEU A 39 -2.40 -7.41 15.07
N ALA A 40 -2.06 -6.11 15.08
CA ALA A 40 -0.72 -5.61 14.70
C ALA A 40 0.43 -6.28 15.47
N SER A 41 0.22 -6.65 16.74
CA SER A 41 1.22 -7.36 17.55
C SER A 41 1.52 -8.78 17.05
N TYR A 42 0.60 -9.39 16.30
CA TYR A 42 0.66 -10.77 15.84
C TYR A 42 0.96 -10.92 14.34
N ILE A 43 0.96 -9.82 13.58
CA ILE A 43 1.13 -9.84 12.13
C ILE A 43 2.40 -9.09 11.73
N ASN A 44 3.21 -9.71 10.87
CA ASN A 44 4.24 -9.02 10.11
C ASN A 44 3.67 -8.71 8.72
N LEU A 45 3.35 -7.43 8.47
CA LEU A 45 2.60 -7.00 7.29
C LEU A 45 3.53 -6.39 6.24
N THR A 46 3.40 -6.86 5.00
CA THR A 46 3.99 -6.22 3.82
C THR A 46 2.88 -5.83 2.84
N LEU A 47 2.82 -4.56 2.46
CA LEU A 47 1.89 -4.04 1.46
C LEU A 47 2.64 -3.66 0.19
N LEU A 48 2.15 -4.14 -0.96
CA LEU A 48 2.76 -3.93 -2.27
C LEU A 48 1.69 -3.37 -3.24
N PRO A 49 1.54 -2.03 -3.30
CA PRO A 49 0.66 -1.37 -4.26
C PRO A 49 1.31 -1.41 -5.66
N PHE A 50 0.98 -2.44 -6.42
CA PHE A 50 1.51 -2.67 -7.76
C PHE A 50 0.54 -3.52 -8.58
N GLY A 51 0.14 -4.68 -8.03
CA GLY A 51 -0.86 -5.58 -8.61
C GLY A 51 -0.51 -6.00 -10.04
N LYS A 52 -1.35 -5.60 -10.99
CA LYS A 52 -1.20 -5.94 -12.41
C LYS A 52 -0.45 -4.88 -13.22
N ALA A 53 0.22 -3.95 -12.55
CA ALA A 53 1.12 -3.05 -13.26
C ALA A 53 2.20 -3.84 -14.01
N HIS A 54 2.60 -3.34 -15.17
CA HIS A 54 3.61 -3.92 -16.04
C HIS A 54 4.84 -3.03 -16.08
N VAL A 55 6.01 -3.63 -15.98
CA VAL A 55 7.30 -2.96 -16.18
C VAL A 55 7.81 -3.29 -17.58
N ARG A 56 8.21 -2.27 -18.32
CA ARG A 56 8.82 -2.41 -19.65
C ARG A 56 10.09 -1.58 -19.72
N THR A 57 11.08 -2.08 -20.44
CA THR A 57 12.24 -1.28 -20.83
C THR A 57 11.97 -0.67 -22.19
N GLU A 58 12.00 0.65 -22.28
CA GLU A 58 11.83 1.41 -23.52
C GLU A 58 13.10 2.23 -23.80
N ARG A 59 13.28 2.76 -25.02
CA ARG A 59 14.38 3.68 -25.33
C ARG A 59 13.87 5.12 -25.31
N ASP A 60 14.61 6.01 -24.67
CA ASP A 60 14.33 7.45 -24.76
C ASP A 60 14.79 8.05 -26.10
N GLY A 61 14.52 9.34 -26.31
CA GLY A 61 14.92 10.06 -27.53
C GLY A 61 16.44 10.17 -27.75
N ALA A 62 17.25 9.82 -26.75
CA ALA A 62 18.71 9.75 -26.82
C ALA A 62 19.22 8.29 -26.93
N GLY A 63 18.32 7.30 -27.08
CA GLY A 63 18.65 5.89 -27.20
C GLY A 63 18.97 5.17 -25.89
N ARG A 64 18.77 5.81 -24.73
CA ARG A 64 19.02 5.23 -23.41
C ARG A 64 17.85 4.36 -22.97
N ASN A 65 18.14 3.24 -22.31
CA ASN A 65 17.11 2.39 -21.72
C ASN A 65 16.45 3.11 -20.53
N ILE A 66 15.13 3.22 -20.57
CA ILE A 66 14.29 3.76 -19.50
C ILE A 66 13.27 2.70 -19.06
N THR A 67 12.99 2.67 -17.76
CA THR A 67 11.95 1.82 -17.20
C THR A 67 10.62 2.56 -17.27
N ARG A 68 9.65 1.98 -17.97
CA ARG A 68 8.27 2.46 -18.01
C ARG A 68 7.36 1.51 -17.25
N ILE A 69 6.50 2.09 -16.42
CA ILE A 69 5.46 1.37 -15.68
C ILE A 69 4.11 1.76 -16.27
N SER A 70 3.27 0.77 -16.57
CA SER A 70 1.87 0.99 -16.98
C SER A 70 0.92 0.17 -16.10
N CYS A 71 -0.23 0.73 -15.75
CA CYS A 71 -1.20 0.11 -14.85
C CYS A 71 -2.51 -0.24 -15.57
N GLN A 72 -3.28 -1.21 -15.05
CA GLN A 72 -4.49 -1.73 -15.72
C GLN A 72 -5.56 -0.63 -15.84
N HIS A 73 -5.68 0.22 -14.82
CA HIS A 73 -6.69 1.29 -14.76
C HIS A 73 -6.11 2.67 -15.13
N GLY A 74 -5.03 2.69 -15.93
CA GLY A 74 -4.41 3.90 -16.47
C GLY A 74 -3.51 4.66 -15.49
N GLU A 75 -3.11 5.87 -15.87
CA GLU A 75 -2.07 6.63 -15.14
C GLU A 75 -2.49 7.00 -13.71
N ASN A 76 -3.77 7.25 -13.47
CA ASN A 76 -4.26 7.56 -12.12
C ASN A 76 -4.01 6.40 -11.15
N GLU A 77 -4.11 5.15 -11.59
CA GLU A 77 -3.73 4.00 -10.77
C GLU A 77 -2.23 3.97 -10.48
N CYS A 78 -1.40 4.25 -11.48
CA CYS A 78 0.05 4.33 -11.28
C CYS A 78 0.43 5.43 -10.28
N VAL A 79 -0.22 6.60 -10.36
CA VAL A 79 -0.04 7.68 -9.39
C VAL A 79 -0.50 7.26 -8.00
N GLY A 80 -1.68 6.64 -7.88
CA GLY A 80 -2.19 6.11 -6.61
C GLY A 80 -1.26 5.09 -5.98
N ASN A 81 -0.82 4.09 -6.76
CA ASN A 81 0.14 3.06 -6.32
C ASN A 81 1.45 3.68 -5.82
N LYS A 82 1.94 4.70 -6.53
CA LYS A 82 3.16 5.43 -6.16
C LYS A 82 2.98 6.19 -4.84
N ILE A 83 1.87 6.90 -4.66
CA ILE A 83 1.58 7.63 -3.42
C ILE A 83 1.45 6.65 -2.24
N GLU A 84 0.70 5.55 -2.39
CA GLU A 84 0.59 4.52 -1.34
C GLU A 84 1.96 3.90 -1.01
N THR A 85 2.80 3.66 -2.03
CA THR A 85 4.19 3.23 -1.83
C THR A 85 5.01 4.25 -1.05
N CYS A 86 4.85 5.55 -1.34
CA CYS A 86 5.48 6.63 -0.59
C CYS A 86 5.03 6.62 0.88
N VAL A 87 3.72 6.50 1.15
CA VAL A 87 3.18 6.41 2.52
C VAL A 87 3.85 5.26 3.28
N LEU A 88 3.89 4.07 2.69
CA LEU A 88 4.52 2.88 3.29
C LEU A 88 6.03 3.05 3.53
N ARG A 89 6.69 3.89 2.74
CA ARG A 89 8.13 4.17 2.87
C ARG A 89 8.46 5.22 3.92
N VAL A 90 7.59 6.21 4.13
CA VAL A 90 7.87 7.39 4.98
C VAL A 90 7.24 7.30 6.37
N VAL A 91 6.07 6.66 6.49
CA VAL A 91 5.35 6.56 7.77
C VAL A 91 5.96 5.46 8.62
N LYS A 92 6.48 5.83 9.80
CA LYS A 92 7.22 4.91 10.68
C LYS A 92 6.34 3.86 11.34
N GLN A 93 5.10 4.20 11.67
CA GLN A 93 4.17 3.28 12.33
C GLN A 93 3.33 2.56 11.29
N THR A 94 3.45 1.24 11.20
CA THR A 94 2.72 0.44 10.20
C THR A 94 1.20 0.58 10.35
N VAL A 95 0.69 0.69 11.58
CA VAL A 95 -0.75 0.90 11.81
C VAL A 95 -1.22 2.22 11.19
N THR A 96 -0.50 3.32 11.43
CA THR A 96 -0.78 4.63 10.81
C THR A 96 -0.70 4.56 9.28
N ALA A 97 0.31 3.87 8.73
CA ALA A 97 0.44 3.69 7.29
C ALA A 97 -0.78 2.94 6.70
N VAL A 98 -1.25 1.88 7.38
CA VAL A 98 -2.47 1.13 7.00
C VAL A 98 -3.71 2.02 7.07
N GLN A 99 -3.84 2.88 8.08
CA GLN A 99 -4.97 3.82 8.20
C GLN A 99 -5.00 4.82 7.04
N ILE A 100 -3.85 5.41 6.70
CA ILE A 100 -3.73 6.36 5.58
C ILE A 100 -4.05 5.68 4.25
N VAL A 101 -3.44 4.52 3.97
CA VAL A 101 -3.68 3.74 2.74
C VAL A 101 -5.14 3.31 2.63
N ALA A 102 -5.77 2.89 3.74
CA ALA A 102 -7.19 2.55 3.76
C ALA A 102 -8.10 3.76 3.51
N CYS A 103 -7.78 4.93 4.09
CA CYS A 103 -8.48 6.18 3.78
C CYS A 103 -8.38 6.52 2.28
N MET A 104 -7.20 6.37 1.68
CA MET A 104 -7.02 6.59 0.23
C MET A 104 -7.84 5.61 -0.59
N SER A 105 -7.82 4.32 -0.24
CA SER A 105 -8.58 3.25 -0.90
C SER A 105 -10.10 3.44 -0.79
N GLU A 106 -10.59 4.04 0.30
CA GLU A 106 -12.01 4.35 0.50
C GLU A 106 -12.47 5.57 -0.32
N ASN A 107 -11.55 6.49 -0.64
CA ASN A 107 -11.85 7.69 -1.42
C ASN A 107 -12.21 7.38 -2.88
N SER A 108 -13.13 8.15 -3.49
CA SER A 108 -13.50 7.99 -4.90
C SER A 108 -12.34 8.24 -5.88
N SER A 109 -11.34 9.02 -5.48
CA SER A 109 -10.12 9.34 -6.23
C SER A 109 -8.85 9.08 -5.39
N PRO A 110 -8.42 7.81 -5.23
CA PRO A 110 -7.26 7.44 -4.40
C PRO A 110 -5.98 8.23 -4.74
N HIS A 111 -5.72 8.46 -6.02
CA HIS A 111 -4.58 9.24 -6.55
C HIS A 111 -4.53 10.72 -6.12
N ARG A 112 -5.62 11.28 -5.56
CA ARG A 112 -5.67 12.66 -5.03
C ARG A 112 -5.88 12.71 -3.52
N ALA A 113 -6.11 11.57 -2.89
CA ALA A 113 -6.50 11.50 -1.48
C ALA A 113 -5.31 11.53 -0.52
N GLY A 114 -4.08 11.32 -1.00
CA GLY A 114 -2.88 11.14 -0.17
C GLY A 114 -2.67 12.24 0.87
N GLU A 115 -2.74 13.52 0.46
CA GLU A 115 -2.51 14.64 1.38
C GLU A 115 -3.58 14.71 2.48
N ASN A 116 -4.86 14.65 2.12
CA ASN A 116 -5.95 14.73 3.09
C ASN A 116 -5.95 13.53 4.04
N CYS A 117 -5.69 12.33 3.53
CA CYS A 117 -5.58 11.13 4.37
C CYS A 117 -4.35 11.18 5.28
N ALA A 118 -3.20 11.69 4.80
CA ALA A 118 -2.01 11.84 5.62
C ALA A 118 -2.14 12.91 6.72
N LYS A 119 -2.99 13.92 6.54
CA LYS A 119 -3.29 14.91 7.60
C LYS A 119 -4.26 14.37 8.67
N ALA A 120 -5.01 13.32 8.35
CA ALA A 120 -6.02 12.77 9.25
C ALA A 120 -5.45 11.79 10.30
N PHE A 121 -4.20 11.35 10.16
CA PHE A 121 -3.55 10.33 10.99
C PHE A 121 -2.08 10.66 11.26
#